data_AF-A0A969TY94-F1
#
_entry.id   AF-A0A969TY94-F1
#
_cell.length_a   1.000
_cell.length_b   1.000
_cell.length_c   1.000
_cell.angle_alpha   90.00
_cell.angle_beta   90.00
_cell.angle_gamma   90.00
#
_symmetry.space_group_name_H-M   'P 1'
#
loop_
_entity.id
_entity.type
_entity.pdbx_description
1 polymer ?
#
loop_
_entity_poly.entity_id
_entity_poly.type
_entity_poly.pdbx_seq_one_letter_code
_entity_poly.pdbx_strand_id
1 'polypeptide(L)'
;MQLALHGANQGTWDWNIKTEVLTWDARCKEIFGLPPNFPVTYEWHINALHPDDRERVSEAATVALRDRSEFNEEYRTIHPDGTMRWVLARGRGYYDANGEPYRMSGTVFDISDRKLAEATLRESEEQRRLTLDLTHLGSFDWNLSNNEVTWNDNHFYLLGLEPGTVEASYATWRECVHPADIDRVNKR
;
A
#
# COMPACT_ATOMS: atom_id res chain seq x y z
N MET A 1 -8.42 -7.00 29.22
CA MET A 1 -9.16 -6.66 27.99
C MET A 1 -8.65 -5.32 27.51
N GLN A 2 -7.60 -5.35 26.69
CA GLN A 2 -6.78 -4.19 26.33
C GLN A 2 -7.01 -3.90 24.85
N LEU A 3 -8.06 -3.15 24.57
CA LEU A 3 -8.37 -2.59 23.27
C LEU A 3 -8.22 -1.08 23.40
N ALA A 4 -7.61 -0.46 22.38
CA ALA A 4 -7.40 0.98 22.18
C ALA A 4 -6.18 1.63 22.85
N LEU A 5 -4.96 1.37 22.32
CA LEU A 5 -3.83 2.31 22.35
C LEU A 5 -2.95 2.12 21.09
N HIS A 6 -3.49 2.45 19.92
CA HIS A 6 -2.73 2.62 18.67
C HIS A 6 -3.10 3.95 17.98
N GLY A 7 -3.43 4.97 18.78
CA GLY A 7 -4.12 6.18 18.30
C GLY A 7 -3.34 7.49 18.33
N ALA A 8 -2.02 7.51 18.57
CA ALA A 8 -1.29 8.77 18.82
C ALA A 8 0.07 8.92 18.12
N ASN A 9 0.27 8.29 16.95
CA ASN A 9 1.53 8.43 16.19
C ASN A 9 1.43 9.39 14.98
N GLN A 10 0.37 10.19 14.91
CA GLN A 10 0.09 11.10 13.80
C GLN A 10 0.58 12.52 14.09
N GLY A 11 1.14 13.17 13.08
CA GLY A 11 1.40 14.61 13.09
C GLY A 11 0.22 15.39 12.53
N THR A 12 0.16 16.68 12.82
CA THR A 12 -0.84 17.59 12.25
C THR A 12 -0.18 18.72 11.48
N TRP A 13 -0.88 19.18 10.45
CA TRP A 13 -0.45 20.29 9.61
C TRP A 13 -1.62 21.22 9.34
N ASP A 14 -1.31 22.51 9.22
CA ASP A 14 -2.26 23.58 8.99
C ASP A 14 -1.68 24.58 8.00
N TRP A 15 -2.31 24.71 6.84
CA TRP A 15 -1.92 25.65 5.80
C TRP A 15 -2.96 26.76 5.69
N ASN A 16 -2.56 27.97 6.07
CA ASN A 16 -3.32 29.17 5.76
C ASN A 16 -2.96 29.62 4.35
N ILE A 17 -3.91 29.50 3.43
CA ILE A 17 -3.72 29.78 2.00
C ILE A 17 -3.59 31.29 1.76
N LYS A 18 -4.31 32.11 2.52
CA LYS A 18 -4.32 33.56 2.34
C LYS A 18 -3.02 34.21 2.85
N THR A 19 -2.42 33.66 3.91
CA THR A 19 -1.16 34.18 4.48
C THR A 19 0.06 33.36 4.08
N GLU A 20 -0.13 32.28 3.32
CA GLU A 20 0.89 31.30 2.93
C GLU A 20 1.65 30.68 4.11
N VAL A 21 1.04 30.67 5.30
CA VAL A 21 1.67 30.12 6.51
C VAL A 21 1.35 28.63 6.61
N LEU A 22 2.39 27.80 6.63
CA LEU A 22 2.29 26.37 6.90
C LEU A 22 2.79 26.07 8.32
N THR A 23 1.90 25.62 9.18
CA THR A 23 2.20 25.26 10.56
C THR A 23 2.17 23.75 10.72
N TRP A 24 3.25 23.18 11.22
CA TRP A 24 3.36 21.76 11.57
C TRP A 24 3.54 21.64 13.07
N ASP A 25 2.83 20.69 13.69
CA ASP A 25 3.10 20.33 15.08
C ASP A 25 4.46 19.63 15.24
N ALA A 26 4.87 19.41 16.49
CA ALA A 26 6.14 18.76 16.79
C ALA A 26 6.23 17.37 16.16
N ARG A 27 5.14 16.61 16.16
CA ARG A 27 5.12 15.24 15.64
C ARG A 27 5.24 15.20 14.12
N CYS A 28 4.59 16.11 13.41
CA CYS A 28 4.74 16.27 11.98
C CYS A 28 6.21 16.59 11.65
N LYS A 29 6.84 17.54 12.35
CA LYS A 29 8.27 17.84 12.15
C LYS A 29 9.16 16.61 12.37
N GLU A 30 8.90 15.82 13.42
CA GLU A 30 9.63 14.56 13.66
C GLU A 30 9.46 13.53 12.53
N ILE A 31 8.25 13.37 12.00
CA ILE A 31 7.96 12.46 10.88
C ILE A 31 8.79 12.84 9.65
N PHE A 32 8.95 14.14 9.39
CA PHE A 32 9.75 14.68 8.29
C PHE A 32 11.25 14.86 8.64
N GLY A 33 11.71 14.37 9.79
CA GLY A 33 13.12 14.44 10.20
C GLY A 33 13.63 15.86 10.50
N LEU A 34 12.72 16.77 10.87
CA LEU A 34 13.04 18.17 11.10
C LEU A 34 13.24 18.51 12.58
N PRO A 35 14.14 19.47 12.88
CA PRO A 35 14.20 20.09 14.20
C PRO A 35 12.87 20.76 14.59
N PRO A 36 12.48 20.78 15.88
CA PRO A 36 11.22 21.37 16.33
C PRO A 36 11.00 22.83 15.93
N ASN A 37 12.08 23.61 15.83
CA ASN A 37 12.05 25.03 15.49
C ASN A 37 12.30 25.32 14.00
N PHE A 38 12.38 24.29 13.15
CA PHE A 38 12.59 24.49 11.72
C PHE A 38 11.39 25.25 11.12
N PRO A 39 11.63 26.35 10.37
CA PRO A 39 10.57 27.05 9.67
C PRO A 39 10.14 26.26 8.45
N VAL A 40 8.85 25.91 8.37
CA VAL A 40 8.29 25.13 7.26
C VAL A 40 7.48 26.08 6.38
N THR A 41 7.75 26.11 5.09
CA THR A 41 6.90 26.79 4.08
C THR A 41 6.29 25.75 3.15
N TYR A 42 5.22 26.12 2.45
CA TYR A 42 4.64 25.24 1.44
C TYR A 42 5.65 24.90 0.34
N GLU A 43 6.40 25.89 -0.14
CA GLU A 43 7.47 25.68 -1.13
C GLU A 43 8.56 24.73 -0.63
N TRP A 44 9.01 24.90 0.62
CA TRP A 44 9.98 23.99 1.22
C TRP A 44 9.42 22.57 1.28
N HIS A 45 8.15 22.42 1.70
CA HIS A 45 7.50 21.12 1.77
C HIS A 45 7.51 20.45 0.40
N ILE A 46 7.05 21.13 -0.66
CA ILE A 46 7.03 20.60 -2.03
C ILE A 46 8.43 20.17 -2.50
N ASN A 47 9.46 20.95 -2.19
CA ASN A 47 10.83 20.60 -2.55
C ASN A 47 11.39 19.41 -1.77
N ALA A 48 10.87 19.14 -0.57
CA ALA A 48 11.23 17.98 0.24
C ALA A 48 10.52 16.67 -0.20
N LEU A 49 9.55 16.73 -1.13
CA LEU A 49 9.03 15.51 -1.76
C LEU A 49 10.02 14.94 -2.76
N HIS A 50 9.94 13.61 -2.93
CA HIS A 50 10.58 12.94 -4.05
C HIS A 50 10.14 13.58 -5.38
N PRO A 51 11.06 13.83 -6.34
CA PRO A 51 10.75 14.55 -7.59
C PRO A 51 9.49 14.05 -8.31
N ASP A 52 9.35 12.74 -8.45
CA ASP A 52 8.20 12.09 -9.11
C ASP A 52 6.85 12.30 -8.41
N ASP A 53 6.86 12.67 -7.12
CA ASP A 53 5.62 12.86 -6.35
C ASP A 53 5.16 14.32 -6.32
N ARG A 54 6.02 15.29 -6.68
CA ARG A 54 5.77 16.73 -6.49
C ARG A 54 4.55 17.22 -7.24
N GLU A 55 4.50 16.96 -8.54
CA GLU A 55 3.41 17.41 -9.41
C GLU A 55 2.09 16.78 -8.98
N ARG A 56 2.09 15.45 -8.81
CA ARG A 56 0.91 14.68 -8.38
C ARG A 56 0.34 15.19 -7.05
N VAL A 57 1.18 15.41 -6.04
CA VAL A 57 0.73 15.87 -4.73
C VAL A 57 0.19 17.30 -4.78
N SER A 58 0.85 18.19 -5.53
CA SER A 58 0.37 19.56 -5.72
C SER A 58 -0.96 19.61 -6.49
N GLU A 59 -1.12 18.77 -7.51
CA GLU A 59 -2.38 18.64 -8.25
C GLU A 59 -3.48 18.09 -7.35
N ALA A 60 -3.21 17.04 -6.58
CA ALA A 60 -4.17 16.47 -5.64
C ALA A 60 -4.66 17.50 -4.60
N ALA A 61 -3.77 18.34 -4.07
CA ALA A 61 -4.15 19.43 -3.17
C ALA A 61 -5.05 20.45 -3.88
N THR A 62 -4.74 20.81 -5.13
CA THR A 62 -5.54 21.72 -5.95
C THR A 62 -6.92 21.16 -6.23
N VAL A 63 -7.01 19.88 -6.61
CA VAL A 63 -8.26 19.15 -6.85
C VAL A 63 -9.09 19.08 -5.57
N ALA A 64 -8.49 18.72 -4.43
CA ALA A 64 -9.17 18.67 -3.14
C ALA A 64 -9.79 20.02 -2.77
N LEU A 65 -9.06 21.11 -2.98
CA LEU A 65 -9.56 22.46 -2.73
C LEU A 65 -10.65 22.88 -3.72
N ARG A 66 -10.50 22.57 -5.01
CA ARG A 66 -11.49 22.93 -6.04
C ARG A 66 -12.80 22.16 -5.85
N ASP A 67 -12.71 20.85 -5.66
CA ASP A 67 -13.86 19.94 -5.65
C ASP A 67 -14.44 19.76 -4.24
N ARG A 68 -13.83 20.41 -3.23
CA ARG A 68 -14.19 20.29 -1.81
C ARG A 68 -14.16 18.85 -1.31
N SER A 69 -13.27 18.06 -1.89
CA SER A 69 -13.06 16.67 -1.52
C SER A 69 -11.96 16.54 -0.46
N GLU A 70 -11.83 15.34 0.10
CA GLU A 70 -10.75 15.04 1.03
C GLU A 70 -9.44 14.88 0.26
N PHE A 71 -8.39 15.55 0.72
CA PHE A 71 -7.03 15.25 0.31
C PHE A 71 -6.58 13.98 1.03
N ASN A 72 -6.10 12.98 0.28
CA ASN A 72 -5.69 11.69 0.82
C ASN A 72 -4.59 11.10 -0.07
N GLU A 73 -3.34 11.42 0.25
CA GLU A 73 -2.19 11.09 -0.60
C GLU A 73 -1.13 10.32 0.16
N GLU A 74 -0.58 9.30 -0.50
CA GLU A 74 0.65 8.63 -0.08
C GLU A 74 1.80 9.13 -0.95
N TYR A 75 2.88 9.59 -0.34
CA TYR A 75 4.02 10.12 -1.08
C TYR A 75 5.33 9.93 -0.31
N ARG A 76 6.43 10.03 -1.06
CA ARG A 76 7.78 9.95 -0.53
C ARG A 76 8.28 11.35 -0.19
N THR A 77 8.88 11.46 0.99
CA THR A 77 9.65 12.64 1.40
C THR A 77 11.11 12.26 1.57
N ILE A 78 12.00 13.18 1.18
CA ILE A 78 13.44 13.08 1.32
C ILE A 78 13.84 13.97 2.50
N HIS A 79 14.31 13.34 3.57
CA HIS A 79 14.77 14.03 4.77
C HIS A 79 16.06 14.83 4.50
N PRO A 80 16.38 15.81 5.36
CA PRO A 80 17.65 16.55 5.25
C PRO A 80 18.91 15.67 5.30
N ASP A 81 18.84 14.50 5.93
CA ASP A 81 19.94 13.51 5.98
C ASP A 81 20.03 12.62 4.72
N GLY A 82 19.13 12.82 3.75
CA GLY A 82 19.04 12.06 2.51
C GLY A 82 18.24 10.77 2.60
N THR A 83 17.75 10.40 3.79
CA THR A 83 16.87 9.23 3.94
C THR A 83 15.50 9.51 3.34
N MET A 84 14.88 8.47 2.78
CA MET A 84 13.54 8.56 2.22
C MET A 84 12.53 7.96 3.19
N ARG A 85 11.39 8.61 3.38
CA ARG A 85 10.25 8.07 4.11
C ARG A 85 8.98 8.12 3.28
N TRP A 86 8.09 7.17 3.55
CA TRP A 86 6.73 7.21 3.03
C TRP A 86 5.79 7.81 4.07
N VAL A 87 4.97 8.75 3.63
CA VAL A 87 3.95 9.37 4.47
C VAL A 87 2.58 9.27 3.82
N LEU A 88 1.56 9.13 4.66
CA LEU A 88 0.16 9.28 4.29
C LEU A 88 -0.32 10.61 4.86
N ALA A 89 -0.72 11.55 4.00
CA ALA A 89 -1.28 12.82 4.41
C ALA A 89 -2.77 12.87 4.06
N ARG A 90 -3.58 13.29 5.04
CA ARG A 90 -5.02 13.48 4.89
C ARG A 90 -5.43 14.86 5.34
N GLY A 91 -6.29 15.55 4.60
CA GLY A 91 -6.75 16.88 5.00
C GLY A 91 -7.99 17.35 4.27
N ARG A 92 -8.52 18.49 4.71
CA ARG A 92 -9.71 19.12 4.12
C ARG A 92 -9.53 20.62 3.99
N GLY A 93 -10.13 21.18 2.96
CA GLY A 93 -10.22 22.61 2.72
C GLY A 93 -11.31 23.28 3.57
N TYR A 94 -11.07 24.54 3.91
CA TYR A 94 -12.01 25.44 4.57
C TYR A 94 -12.21 26.67 3.70
N TYR A 95 -13.46 27.10 3.58
CA TYR A 95 -13.91 28.08 2.58
C TYR A 95 -14.63 29.25 3.26
N ASP A 96 -14.50 30.42 2.67
CA ASP A 96 -15.21 31.61 3.11
C ASP A 96 -16.66 31.66 2.59
N ALA A 97 -17.38 32.75 2.89
CA ALA A 97 -18.76 32.93 2.46
C ALA A 97 -18.94 33.04 0.94
N ASN A 98 -17.89 33.42 0.20
CA ASN A 98 -17.90 33.49 -1.26
C ASN A 98 -17.53 32.13 -1.89
N GLY A 99 -17.17 31.15 -1.07
CA GLY A 99 -16.77 29.81 -1.50
C GLY A 99 -15.30 29.72 -1.89
N GLU A 100 -14.47 30.73 -1.59
CA GLU A 100 -13.02 30.67 -1.84
C GLU A 100 -12.30 29.91 -0.71
N PRO A 101 -11.32 29.04 -1.02
CA PRO A 101 -10.53 28.37 0.00
C PRO A 101 -9.62 29.38 0.72
N TYR A 102 -9.60 29.33 2.06
CA TYR A 102 -8.71 30.17 2.87
C TYR A 102 -7.75 29.37 3.77
N ARG A 103 -8.05 28.09 4.03
CA ARG A 103 -7.25 27.23 4.89
C ARG A 103 -7.40 25.77 4.46
N MET A 104 -6.38 24.97 4.70
CA MET A 104 -6.41 23.52 4.57
C MET A 104 -5.69 22.92 5.76
N SER A 105 -6.26 21.93 6.42
CA SER A 105 -5.61 21.30 7.57
C SER A 105 -5.86 19.82 7.63
N GLY A 106 -4.99 19.11 8.33
CA GLY A 106 -5.01 17.67 8.28
C GLY A 106 -4.02 16.97 9.20
N THR A 107 -3.84 15.69 8.90
CA THR A 107 -2.98 14.76 9.62
C THR A 107 -1.96 14.15 8.67
N VAL A 108 -0.85 13.69 9.23
CA VAL A 108 0.17 12.93 8.53
C VAL A 108 0.58 11.72 9.35
N PHE A 109 0.81 10.60 8.68
CA PHE A 109 1.24 9.34 9.26
C PHE A 109 2.51 8.88 8.56
N ASP A 110 3.50 8.44 9.33
CA ASP A 110 4.61 7.66 8.78
C ASP A 110 4.09 6.26 8.43
N ILE A 111 4.20 5.88 7.17
CA ILE A 111 3.78 4.58 6.64
C ILE A 111 4.97 3.81 6.06
N SER A 112 6.20 4.20 6.40
CA SER A 112 7.43 3.59 5.88
C SER A 112 7.50 2.09 6.20
N ASP A 113 7.20 1.70 7.44
CA ASP A 113 7.20 0.29 7.85
C ASP A 113 6.17 -0.54 7.07
N ARG A 114 4.99 0.05 6.82
CA ARG A 114 3.95 -0.61 6.02
C ARG A 114 4.42 -0.81 4.57
N LYS A 115 5.00 0.23 3.96
CA LYS A 115 5.53 0.15 2.59
C LYS A 115 6.69 -0.82 2.45
N LEU A 116 7.56 -0.89 3.47
CA LEU A 116 8.64 -1.87 3.52
C LEU A 116 8.07 -3.29 3.60
N ALA A 117 7.10 -3.54 4.47
CA ALA A 117 6.46 -4.85 4.58
C ALA A 117 5.75 -5.28 3.27
N GLU A 118 5.03 -4.36 2.62
CA GLU A 118 4.40 -4.59 1.31
C GLU A 118 5.45 -4.94 0.24
N ALA A 119 6.58 -4.23 0.20
CA ALA A 119 7.65 -4.48 -0.75
C ALA A 119 8.34 -5.84 -0.51
N THR A 120 8.67 -6.16 0.74
CA THR A 120 9.29 -7.45 1.10
C THR A 120 8.37 -8.63 0.80
N LEU A 121 7.07 -8.50 1.07
CA LEU A 121 6.10 -9.54 0.73
C LEU A 121 6.06 -9.77 -0.78
N ARG A 122 5.95 -8.69 -1.55
CA ARG A 122 5.92 -8.75 -3.02
C ARG A 122 7.18 -9.40 -3.59
N GLU A 123 8.35 -9.02 -3.09
CA GLU A 123 9.63 -9.61 -3.51
C GLU A 123 9.69 -11.11 -3.20
N SER A 124 9.25 -11.51 -2.00
CA SER A 124 9.19 -12.92 -1.61
C SER A 124 8.22 -13.72 -2.48
N GLU A 125 7.06 -13.16 -2.82
CA GLU A 125 6.07 -13.81 -3.68
C GLU A 125 6.60 -13.98 -5.12
N GLU A 126 7.25 -12.95 -5.65
CA GLU A 126 7.86 -12.98 -6.97
C GLU A 126 9.01 -13.99 -7.04
N GLN A 127 9.89 -14.00 -6.04
CA GLN A 127 10.98 -14.96 -5.95
C GLN A 127 10.46 -16.40 -5.84
N ARG A 128 9.40 -16.62 -5.05
CA ARG A 128 8.74 -17.94 -4.94
C ARG A 128 8.17 -18.38 -6.29
N ARG A 129 7.45 -17.50 -6.99
CA ARG A 129 6.89 -17.78 -8.32
C ARG A 129 8.00 -18.17 -9.30
N LEU A 130 9.04 -17.35 -9.43
CA LEU A 130 10.17 -17.61 -10.34
C LEU A 130 10.88 -18.94 -10.01
N THR A 131 11.03 -19.28 -8.74
CA THR A 131 11.63 -20.54 -8.31
C THR A 131 10.79 -21.74 -8.74
N LEU A 132 9.46 -21.68 -8.54
CA LEU A 132 8.55 -22.74 -8.96
C LEU A 132 8.57 -22.91 -10.49
N ASP A 133 8.59 -21.80 -11.23
CA ASP A 133 8.60 -21.80 -12.69
C ASP A 133 9.87 -22.44 -13.25
N LEU A 134 11.04 -22.00 -12.77
CA LEU A 134 12.35 -22.49 -13.25
C LEU A 134 12.62 -23.96 -12.91
N THR A 135 12.04 -24.47 -11.82
CA THR A 135 12.26 -25.86 -11.39
C THR A 135 11.25 -26.84 -11.97
N HIS A 136 10.28 -26.36 -12.78
CA HIS A 136 9.15 -27.14 -13.28
C HIS A 136 8.38 -27.88 -12.17
N LEU A 137 8.40 -27.34 -10.95
CA LEU A 137 7.76 -27.96 -9.80
C LEU A 137 6.27 -27.61 -9.80
N GLY A 138 5.42 -28.63 -9.85
CA GLY A 138 3.99 -28.45 -9.60
C GLY A 138 3.72 -28.28 -8.10
N SER A 139 2.98 -27.25 -7.74
CA SER A 139 2.50 -26.99 -6.38
C SER A 139 1.00 -26.85 -6.36
N PHE A 140 0.38 -27.28 -5.26
CA PHE A 140 -1.03 -27.08 -5.00
C PHE A 140 -1.23 -26.61 -3.57
N ASP A 141 -2.23 -25.75 -3.36
CA ASP A 141 -2.73 -25.36 -2.05
C ASP A 141 -4.20 -25.75 -1.95
N TRP A 142 -4.57 -26.46 -0.88
CA TRP A 142 -5.95 -26.87 -0.63
C TRP A 142 -6.44 -26.28 0.69
N ASN A 143 -7.42 -25.38 0.59
CA ASN A 143 -8.13 -24.86 1.74
C ASN A 143 -9.25 -25.82 2.15
N LEU A 144 -9.04 -26.54 3.26
CA LEU A 144 -10.00 -27.53 3.75
C LEU A 144 -11.30 -26.94 4.33
N SER A 145 -11.32 -25.63 4.63
CA SER A 145 -12.49 -24.98 5.25
C SER A 145 -13.58 -24.62 4.25
N ASN A 146 -13.19 -24.20 3.04
CA ASN A 146 -14.09 -23.87 1.93
C ASN A 146 -13.95 -24.84 0.73
N ASN A 147 -13.06 -25.83 0.84
CA ASN A 147 -12.74 -26.82 -0.19
C ASN A 147 -12.16 -26.24 -1.50
N GLU A 148 -11.56 -25.06 -1.45
CA GLU A 148 -10.91 -24.42 -2.59
C GLU A 148 -9.52 -25.02 -2.82
N VAL A 149 -9.21 -25.38 -4.07
CA VAL A 149 -7.90 -25.89 -4.47
C VAL A 149 -7.32 -24.93 -5.49
N THR A 150 -6.05 -24.57 -5.31
CA THR A 150 -5.30 -23.77 -6.28
C THR A 150 -4.07 -24.55 -6.71
N TRP A 151 -3.71 -24.43 -7.98
CA TRP A 151 -2.55 -25.04 -8.60
C TRP A 151 -1.69 -23.95 -9.21
N ASN A 152 -0.37 -24.11 -9.20
CA ASN A 152 0.46 -23.32 -10.10
C ASN A 152 0.41 -23.89 -11.53
N ASP A 153 0.85 -23.11 -12.50
CA ASP A 153 0.81 -23.49 -13.93
C ASP A 153 1.55 -24.80 -14.21
N ASN A 154 2.70 -25.02 -13.56
CA ASN A 154 3.47 -26.26 -13.67
C ASN A 154 2.68 -27.50 -13.22
N HIS A 155 1.77 -27.39 -12.24
CA HIS A 155 0.93 -28.51 -11.83
C HIS A 155 -0.06 -28.90 -12.94
N PHE A 156 -0.62 -27.93 -13.68
CA PHE A 156 -1.43 -28.23 -14.87
C PHE A 156 -0.60 -28.97 -15.91
N TYR A 157 0.58 -28.45 -16.24
CA TYR A 157 1.46 -29.07 -17.22
C TYR A 157 1.88 -30.50 -16.83
N LEU A 158 2.13 -30.76 -15.54
CA LEU A 158 2.44 -32.11 -15.04
C LEU A 158 1.28 -33.10 -15.24
N LEU A 159 0.03 -32.62 -15.19
CA LEU A 159 -1.16 -33.41 -15.47
C LEU A 159 -1.49 -33.48 -16.97
N GLY A 160 -0.69 -32.84 -17.83
CA GLY A 160 -0.94 -32.75 -19.27
C GLY A 160 -2.05 -31.76 -19.64
N LEU A 161 -2.31 -30.79 -18.77
CA LEU A 161 -3.37 -29.78 -18.92
C LEU A 161 -2.74 -28.41 -19.17
N GLU A 162 -3.49 -27.55 -19.87
CA GLU A 162 -3.12 -26.14 -20.05
C GLU A 162 -3.76 -25.28 -18.95
N PRO A 163 -3.02 -24.38 -18.30
CA PRO A 163 -3.57 -23.44 -17.32
C PRO A 163 -4.77 -22.67 -17.88
N GLY A 164 -5.85 -22.58 -17.10
CA GLY A 164 -7.07 -21.87 -17.49
C GLY A 164 -8.06 -22.64 -18.37
N THR A 165 -7.72 -23.86 -18.83
CA THR A 165 -8.67 -24.71 -19.57
C THR A 165 -9.62 -25.49 -18.66
N VAL A 166 -9.19 -25.77 -17.44
CA VAL A 166 -9.98 -26.45 -16.41
C VAL A 166 -9.75 -25.79 -15.05
N GLU A 167 -10.73 -25.90 -14.16
CA GLU A 167 -10.61 -25.41 -12.80
C GLU A 167 -9.76 -26.38 -11.96
N ALA A 168 -8.86 -25.81 -11.15
CA ALA A 168 -8.10 -26.59 -10.18
C ALA A 168 -9.05 -27.11 -9.09
N SER A 169 -9.18 -28.43 -8.99
CA SER A 169 -10.03 -29.06 -7.97
C SER A 169 -9.55 -30.46 -7.67
N TYR A 170 -9.92 -30.98 -6.50
CA TYR A 170 -9.68 -32.40 -6.18
C TYR A 170 -10.34 -33.32 -7.23
N ALA A 171 -11.51 -32.96 -7.75
CA ALA A 171 -12.21 -33.74 -8.78
C ALA A 171 -11.41 -33.78 -10.08
N THR A 172 -10.92 -32.62 -10.56
CA THR A 172 -10.10 -32.50 -11.77
C THR A 172 -8.81 -33.30 -11.64
N TRP A 173 -8.11 -33.21 -10.51
CA TRP A 173 -6.90 -34.03 -10.26
C TRP A 173 -7.24 -35.52 -10.27
N ARG A 174 -8.35 -35.91 -9.65
CA ARG A 174 -8.79 -37.30 -9.58
C ARG A 174 -9.06 -37.90 -10.96
N GLU A 175 -9.55 -37.12 -11.92
CA GLU A 175 -9.75 -37.58 -13.31
C GLU A 175 -8.42 -37.90 -14.02
N CYS A 176 -7.32 -37.27 -13.60
CA CYS A 176 -5.98 -37.57 -14.10
C CYS A 176 -5.30 -38.75 -13.39
N VAL A 177 -5.87 -39.26 -12.28
CA VAL A 177 -5.33 -40.44 -11.57
C VAL A 177 -5.64 -41.71 -12.35
N HIS A 178 -4.63 -42.57 -12.52
CA HIS A 178 -4.79 -43.84 -13.22
C HIS A 178 -5.89 -44.71 -12.55
N PRO A 179 -6.81 -45.35 -13.31
CA PRO A 179 -7.94 -46.09 -12.74
C PRO A 179 -7.58 -47.13 -11.68
N ALA A 180 -6.43 -47.79 -11.83
CA ALA A 180 -5.95 -48.80 -10.88
C ALA A 180 -5.54 -48.23 -9.50
N ASP A 181 -5.27 -46.92 -9.41
CA ASP A 181 -4.83 -46.27 -8.16
C ASP A 181 -5.93 -45.44 -7.49
N ILE A 182 -7.11 -45.30 -8.13
CA ILE A 182 -8.25 -44.53 -7.60
C ILE A 182 -8.68 -45.04 -6.22
N ASP A 183 -8.74 -46.35 -6.03
CA ASP A 183 -9.14 -46.95 -4.74
C ASP A 183 -8.10 -46.71 -3.63
N ARG A 184 -6.83 -46.47 -3.99
CA ARG A 184 -5.76 -46.20 -3.02
C ARG A 184 -5.80 -44.76 -2.52
N VAL A 185 -6.07 -43.80 -3.41
CA VAL A 185 -6.14 -42.37 -3.05
C VAL A 185 -7.42 -42.00 -2.31
N ASN A 186 -8.48 -42.80 -2.44
CA ASN A 186 -9.76 -42.60 -1.74
C ASN A 186 -9.82 -43.18 -0.32
N LYS A 187 -8.82 -43.96 0.09
CA LYS A 187 -8.75 -44.50 1.46
C LYS A 187 -8.18 -43.43 2.41
N ARG A 188 -9.05 -42.71 3.09
CA ARG A 188 -8.74 -42.04 4.35
C ARG A 188 -8.80 -43.03 5.51
#